data_AF-A0AAV5TUE7-F1
#
_entry.id   AF-A0AAV5TUE7-F1
#
_cell.length_a   1.000
_cell.length_b   1.000
_cell.length_c   1.000
_cell.angle_alpha   90.00
_cell.angle_beta   90.00
_cell.angle_gamma   90.00
#
_symmetry.space_group_name_H-M   'P 1'
#
loop_
_entity.id
_entity.type
_entity.pdbx_description
1 polymer ?
#
loop_
_entity_poly.entity_id
_entity_poly.type
_entity_poly.pdbx_seq_one_letter_code
_entity_poly.pdbx_strand_id
1 'polypeptide(L)'
;SSDHWSVNVLFDSNGDLSSIIDWQLGHLGVGVEDLLRITQSAMSSQDRRDNISDLLYEMYDSMETNLEGAKAPYTRQQLFDMRDLLFPHAAFFFAPVLTPVFVANVDGAANEEEKRKRKEVVIDKIRGIY
;
A
#
# COMPACT_ATOMS: atom_id res chain seq x y z
N SER A 1 10.69 5.70 0.61
CA SER A 1 9.49 5.69 1.44
C SER A 1 8.81 7.04 1.32
N SER A 2 7.69 7.06 0.62
CA SER A 2 6.99 8.26 0.13
C SER A 2 5.49 8.05 0.33
N ASP A 3 4.66 9.06 0.04
CA ASP A 3 3.21 8.99 0.22
C ASP A 3 2.50 8.15 -0.86
N HIS A 4 2.89 6.89 -1.04
CA HIS A 4 2.34 6.06 -2.11
C HIS A 4 0.99 5.46 -1.73
N TRP A 5 -0.08 6.16 -2.11
CA TRP A 5 -1.47 5.71 -2.03
C TRP A 5 -1.97 5.43 -3.45
N SER A 6 -3.03 4.64 -3.62
CA SER A 6 -3.58 4.34 -4.96
C SER A 6 -3.86 5.57 -5.83
N VAL A 7 -4.17 6.72 -5.23
CA VAL A 7 -4.37 8.01 -5.91
C VAL A 7 -3.09 8.62 -6.49
N ASN A 8 -1.93 8.21 -5.99
CA ASN A 8 -0.61 8.68 -6.42
C ASN A 8 0.06 7.73 -7.42
N VAL A 9 -0.66 6.68 -7.84
CA VAL A 9 -0.23 5.70 -8.85
C VAL A 9 -1.15 5.84 -10.07
N LEU A 10 -0.62 6.43 -11.14
CA LEU A 10 -1.38 6.66 -12.38
C LEU A 10 -1.14 5.53 -13.37
N PHE A 11 -2.21 4.99 -13.92
CA PHE A 11 -2.18 4.01 -15.01
C PHE A 11 -2.54 4.70 -16.33
N ASP A 12 -1.92 4.26 -17.42
CA ASP A 12 -2.28 4.71 -18.77
C ASP A 12 -3.56 4.02 -19.28
N SER A 13 -3.96 4.34 -20.52
CA SER A 13 -5.15 3.75 -21.15
C SER A 13 -5.02 2.25 -21.45
N ASN A 14 -3.81 1.70 -21.43
CA ASN A 14 -3.52 0.28 -21.63
C ASN A 14 -3.49 -0.50 -20.32
N GLY A 15 -3.53 0.20 -19.17
CA GLY A 15 -3.42 -0.38 -17.85
C GLY A 15 -1.98 -0.50 -17.35
N ASP A 16 -1.01 0.07 -18.08
CA ASP A 16 0.39 0.09 -17.68
C ASP A 16 0.65 1.24 -16.69
N LEU A 17 1.58 1.03 -15.76
CA LEU A 17 1.98 2.07 -14.81
C LEU A 17 2.60 3.25 -15.58
N SER A 18 1.91 4.40 -15.58
CA SER A 18 2.34 5.60 -16.28
C SER A 18 3.26 6.44 -15.42
N SER A 19 2.90 6.70 -14.17
CA SER A 19 3.63 7.62 -13.29
C SER A 19 3.31 7.41 -11.82
N ILE A 20 4.30 7.62 -10.96
CA ILE A 20 4.10 7.78 -9.52
C ILE A 20 4.32 9.25 -9.17
N ILE A 21 3.29 9.88 -8.61
CA ILE A 21 3.26 11.30 -8.29
C ILE A 21 3.28 11.55 -6.78
N ASP A 22 3.33 12.82 -6.40
CA ASP A 22 3.22 13.30 -5.02
C ASP A 22 4.33 12.83 -4.05
N TRP A 23 5.56 13.29 -4.33
CA TRP A 23 6.78 12.95 -3.59
C TRP A 23 7.01 13.77 -2.31
N GLN A 24 6.04 14.56 -1.86
CA GLN A 24 6.23 15.54 -0.78
C GLN A 24 6.54 14.93 0.61
N LEU A 25 6.26 13.64 0.81
CA LEU A 25 6.69 12.87 1.99
C LEU A 25 7.83 11.88 1.71
N GLY A 26 8.52 12.02 0.57
CA GLY A 26 9.64 11.18 0.18
C GLY A 26 10.81 11.29 1.17
N HIS A 27 11.10 10.21 1.88
CA HIS A 27 12.28 10.02 2.69
C HIS A 27 13.05 8.77 2.29
N LEU A 28 14.35 8.74 2.62
CA LEU A 28 15.14 7.52 2.61
C LEU A 28 14.50 6.55 3.60
N GLY A 29 13.87 5.52 3.06
CA GLY A 29 13.22 4.45 3.81
C GLY A 29 13.27 3.18 2.98
N VAL A 30 12.75 2.10 3.52
CA VAL A 30 12.76 0.80 2.83
C VAL A 30 11.55 0.66 1.93
N GLY A 31 11.72 0.08 0.73
CA GLY A 31 10.63 -0.05 -0.23
C GLY A 31 9.45 -0.90 0.26
N VAL A 32 9.65 -1.72 1.30
CA VAL A 32 8.57 -2.47 1.97
C VAL A 32 7.54 -1.54 2.58
N GLU A 33 7.99 -0.40 3.10
CA GLU A 33 7.09 0.58 3.68
C GLU A 33 6.12 1.07 2.59
N ASP A 34 6.64 1.45 1.43
CA ASP A 34 5.86 1.89 0.27
C ASP A 34 4.85 0.82 -0.21
N LEU A 35 5.28 -0.44 -0.27
CA LEU A 35 4.41 -1.56 -0.62
C LEU A 35 3.26 -1.73 0.39
N LEU A 36 3.55 -1.59 1.69
CA LEU A 36 2.53 -1.65 2.74
C LEU A 36 1.52 -0.50 2.61
N ARG A 37 1.96 0.72 2.29
CA ARG A 37 1.08 1.89 2.08
C ARG A 37 0.12 1.67 0.91
N ILE A 38 0.65 1.22 -0.23
CA ILE A 38 -0.14 0.97 -1.43
C ILE A 38 -1.17 -0.13 -1.16
N THR A 39 -0.72 -1.27 -0.65
CA THR A 39 -1.60 -2.43 -0.42
C THR A 39 -2.69 -2.13 0.61
N GLN A 40 -2.39 -1.41 1.69
CA GLN A 40 -3.40 -0.97 2.68
C GLN A 40 -4.46 -0.05 2.08
N SER A 41 -4.09 0.81 1.13
CA SER A 41 -5.04 1.71 0.46
C SER A 41 -5.85 1.03 -0.66
N ALA A 42 -5.22 0.15 -1.44
CA ALA A 42 -5.76 -0.37 -2.69
C ALA A 42 -6.48 -1.72 -2.55
N MET A 43 -6.09 -2.56 -1.60
CA MET A 43 -6.56 -3.96 -1.52
C MET A 43 -7.50 -4.18 -0.32
N SER A 44 -8.38 -5.18 -0.45
CA SER A 44 -9.13 -5.69 0.70
C SER A 44 -8.19 -6.36 1.70
N SER A 45 -8.65 -6.51 2.94
CA SER A 45 -7.84 -7.16 3.97
C SER A 45 -7.52 -8.62 3.66
N GLN A 46 -8.42 -9.31 2.96
CA GLN A 46 -8.21 -10.69 2.53
C GLN A 46 -7.20 -10.75 1.38
N ASP A 47 -7.37 -9.95 0.34
CA ASP A 47 -6.45 -9.95 -0.80
C ASP A 47 -5.02 -9.62 -0.38
N ARG A 48 -4.83 -8.71 0.60
CA ARG A 48 -3.51 -8.43 1.16
C ARG A 48 -2.89 -9.69 1.76
N ARG A 49 -3.62 -10.41 2.61
CA ARG A 49 -3.08 -11.63 3.26
C ARG A 49 -2.70 -12.69 2.24
N ASP A 50 -3.50 -12.82 1.18
CA ASP A 50 -3.31 -13.86 0.18
C ASP A 50 -2.16 -13.55 -0.78
N ASN A 51 -1.85 -12.27 -1.03
CA ASN A 51 -0.89 -11.88 -2.08
C ASN A 51 0.37 -11.16 -1.54
N ILE A 52 0.44 -10.77 -0.27
CA ILE A 52 1.57 -9.96 0.24
C ILE A 52 2.93 -10.65 0.09
N SER A 53 2.96 -11.98 0.23
CA SER A 53 4.21 -12.74 0.05
C SER A 53 4.70 -12.67 -1.39
N ASP A 54 3.81 -12.88 -2.37
CA ASP A 54 4.15 -12.82 -3.80
C ASP A 54 4.60 -11.41 -4.21
N LEU A 55 3.95 -10.38 -3.66
CA LEU A 55 4.36 -8.98 -3.88
C LEU A 55 5.75 -8.68 -3.29
N LEU A 56 6.08 -9.24 -2.13
CA LEU A 56 7.43 -9.11 -1.54
C LEU A 56 8.49 -9.85 -2.37
N TYR A 57 8.15 -11.01 -2.93
CA TYR A 57 9.02 -11.72 -3.87
C TYR A 57 9.30 -10.88 -5.12
N GLU A 58 8.25 -10.40 -5.78
CA GLU A 58 8.37 -9.58 -6.99
C GLU A 58 9.18 -8.29 -6.73
N MET A 59 8.94 -7.64 -5.60
CA MET A 59 9.68 -6.44 -5.20
C MET A 59 11.18 -6.74 -5.01
N TYR A 60 11.53 -7.85 -4.37
CA TYR A 60 12.93 -8.24 -4.18
C TYR A 60 13.62 -8.58 -5.51
N ASP A 61 12.94 -9.36 -6.35
CA ASP A 61 13.50 -9.87 -7.60
C ASP A 61 13.69 -8.72 -8.61
N SER A 62 12.74 -7.77 -8.62
CA SER A 62 12.88 -6.52 -9.35
C SER A 62 14.05 -5.69 -8.83
N MET A 63 14.25 -5.58 -7.52
CA MET A 63 15.40 -4.87 -6.95
C MET A 63 16.73 -5.53 -7.36
N GLU A 64 16.86 -6.85 -7.23
CA GLU A 64 18.08 -7.57 -7.61
C GLU A 64 18.39 -7.43 -9.10
N THR A 65 17.37 -7.50 -9.95
CA THR A 65 17.52 -7.29 -11.40
C THR A 65 18.06 -5.90 -11.71
N ASN A 66 17.52 -4.86 -11.05
CA ASN A 66 17.93 -3.47 -11.24
C ASN A 66 19.28 -3.12 -10.60
N LEU A 67 19.82 -3.97 -9.73
CA LEU A 67 21.14 -3.77 -9.14
C LEU A 67 22.29 -4.14 -10.11
N GLU A 68 21.99 -4.80 -11.24
CA GLU A 68 22.97 -5.14 -12.29
C GLU A 68 24.24 -5.83 -11.73
N GLY A 69 24.06 -6.70 -10.73
CA GLY A 69 25.16 -7.44 -10.08
C GLY A 69 25.82 -6.72 -8.89
N ALA A 70 25.38 -5.50 -8.54
CA ALA A 70 25.74 -4.88 -7.27
C ALA A 70 25.18 -5.68 -6.08
N LYS A 71 25.86 -5.59 -4.94
CA LYS A 71 25.44 -6.30 -3.72
C LYS A 71 24.12 -5.72 -3.21
N ALA A 72 23.12 -6.58 -3.04
CA ALA A 72 21.85 -6.20 -2.43
C ALA A 72 22.05 -5.63 -1.01
N PRO A 73 21.36 -4.54 -0.65
CA PRO A 73 21.47 -3.91 0.66
C PRO A 73 20.93 -4.79 1.80
N TYR A 74 20.06 -5.75 1.48
CA TYR A 74 19.47 -6.71 2.40
C TYR A 74 19.13 -8.01 1.68
N THR A 75 18.97 -9.09 2.44
CA THR A 75 18.51 -10.38 1.93
C THR A 75 16.98 -10.38 1.80
N ARG A 76 16.46 -11.33 1.03
CA ARG A 76 15.02 -11.54 0.92
C ARG A 76 14.37 -11.81 2.29
N GLN A 77 15.00 -12.63 3.13
CA GLN A 77 14.49 -12.88 4.48
C GLN A 77 14.38 -11.60 5.30
N GLN A 78 15.40 -10.73 5.24
CA GLN A 78 15.35 -9.42 5.91
C GLN A 78 14.20 -8.55 5.40
N LEU A 79 13.82 -8.66 4.13
CA LEU A 79 12.64 -7.98 3.57
C LEU A 79 11.33 -8.44 4.26
N PHE A 80 11.15 -9.75 4.42
CA PHE A 80 10.00 -10.31 5.14
C PHE A 80 9.98 -9.90 6.62
N ASP A 81 11.14 -9.94 7.27
CA ASP A 81 11.28 -9.52 8.67
C ASP A 81 10.96 -8.02 8.84
N MET A 82 11.43 -7.18 7.90
CA MET A 82 11.11 -5.75 7.87
C MET A 82 9.62 -5.51 7.66
N ARG A 83 8.93 -6.32 6.85
CA ARG A 83 7.48 -6.22 6.68
C ARG A 83 6.76 -6.46 8.00
N ASP A 84 7.11 -7.51 8.72
CA ASP A 84 6.47 -7.84 9.99
C ASP A 84 6.71 -6.74 11.05
N LEU A 85 7.91 -6.15 11.05
CA LEU A 85 8.25 -5.04 11.95
C LEU A 85 7.52 -3.73 11.59
N LEU A 86 7.40 -3.43 10.30
CA LEU A 86 6.86 -2.14 9.82
C LEU A 86 5.35 -2.16 9.69
N PHE A 87 4.71 -3.32 9.58
CA PHE A 87 3.25 -3.41 9.43
C PHE A 87 2.48 -2.71 10.55
N PRO A 88 2.79 -2.93 11.86
CA PRO A 88 2.13 -2.21 12.94
C PRO A 88 2.36 -0.69 12.89
N HIS A 89 3.55 -0.25 12.48
CA HIS A 89 3.88 1.16 12.35
C HIS A 89 3.10 1.82 11.21
N ALA A 90 3.05 1.18 10.04
CA ALA A 90 2.24 1.62 8.92
C ALA A 90 0.75 1.65 9.30
N ALA A 91 0.21 0.57 9.85
CA ALA A 91 -1.15 0.50 10.38
C ALA A 91 -1.50 1.66 11.31
N PHE A 92 -0.63 1.97 12.27
CA PHE A 92 -0.83 3.06 13.23
C PHE A 92 -0.76 4.45 12.59
N PHE A 93 0.21 4.69 11.71
CA PHE A 93 0.36 5.95 10.99
C PHE A 93 -0.84 6.23 10.07
N PHE A 94 -1.37 5.18 9.45
CA PHE A 94 -2.48 5.28 8.52
C PHE A 94 -3.83 5.47 9.21
N ALA A 95 -4.04 4.93 10.40
CA ALA A 95 -5.32 5.05 11.11
C ALA A 95 -5.87 6.50 11.22
N PRO A 96 -5.11 7.51 11.68
CA PRO A 96 -5.61 8.89 11.79
C PRO A 96 -5.76 9.63 10.46
N VAL A 97 -5.01 9.25 9.41
CA VAL A 97 -5.07 9.93 8.10
C VAL A 97 -6.10 9.29 7.16
N LEU A 98 -6.19 7.96 7.14
CA LEU A 98 -7.19 7.24 6.33
C LEU A 98 -8.61 7.38 6.87
N THR A 99 -8.79 7.47 8.20
CA THR A 99 -10.14 7.55 8.78
C THR A 99 -10.92 8.75 8.24
N PRO A 100 -10.39 9.99 8.25
CA PRO A 100 -11.04 11.14 7.62
C PRO A 100 -11.30 10.96 6.11
N VAL A 101 -10.34 10.40 5.37
CA VAL A 101 -10.47 10.17 3.91
C VAL A 101 -11.56 9.15 3.60
N PHE A 102 -11.64 8.07 4.37
CA PHE A 102 -12.68 7.06 4.25
C PHE A 102 -14.06 7.61 4.63
N VAL A 103 -14.16 8.42 5.69
CA VAL A 103 -15.40 9.09 6.08
C VAL A 103 -15.86 10.04 4.96
N ALA A 104 -14.97 10.88 4.43
CA ALA A 104 -15.28 11.77 3.31
C ALA A 104 -15.72 10.99 2.06
N ASN A 105 -15.08 9.86 1.75
CA ASN A 105 -15.47 8.99 0.65
C ASN A 105 -16.88 8.41 0.84
N VAL A 106 -17.23 7.99 2.06
CA VAL A 106 -18.56 7.49 2.40
C VAL A 106 -19.61 8.60 2.31
N ASP A 107 -19.31 9.80 2.79
CA ASP A 107 -20.24 10.93 2.79
C ASP A 107 -20.44 11.53 1.40
N GLY A 108 -19.47 11.38 0.49
CA GLY A 108 -19.59 11.72 -0.92
C GLY A 108 -20.32 10.69 -1.80
N ALA A 109 -21.10 9.77 -1.21
CA ALA A 109 -21.91 8.80 -1.97
C ALA A 109 -23.14 9.48 -2.60
N ALA A 110 -23.52 9.08 -3.82
CA ALA A 110 -24.65 9.70 -4.53
C ALA A 110 -26.02 9.25 -3.98
N ASN A 111 -26.08 8.10 -3.30
CA ASN A 111 -27.29 7.55 -2.69
C ASN A 111 -26.96 6.61 -1.51
N GLU A 112 -27.99 6.19 -0.77
CA GLU A 112 -27.84 5.34 0.42
C GLU A 112 -27.32 3.92 0.11
N GLU A 113 -27.61 3.37 -1.07
CA GLU A 113 -27.08 2.05 -1.45
C GLU A 113 -25.56 2.11 -1.68
N GLU A 114 -25.10 3.14 -2.38
CA GLU A 114 -23.68 3.39 -2.59
C GLU A 114 -22.97 3.71 -1.26
N LYS A 115 -23.61 4.51 -0.40
CA LYS A 115 -23.11 4.80 0.95
C LYS A 115 -22.89 3.53 1.77
N ARG A 116 -23.83 2.58 1.69
CA ARG A 116 -23.71 1.26 2.36
C ARG A 116 -22.52 0.46 1.82
N LYS A 117 -22.38 0.35 0.50
CA LYS A 117 -21.27 -0.38 -0.13
C LYS A 117 -19.91 0.23 0.24
N ARG A 118 -19.77 1.56 0.20
CA ARG A 118 -18.53 2.25 0.61
C ARG A 118 -18.22 2.01 2.08
N LYS A 119 -19.21 2.06 2.99
CA LYS A 119 -19.03 1.75 4.42
C LYS A 119 -18.52 0.33 4.66
N GLU A 120 -19.04 -0.66 3.93
CA GLU A 120 -18.60 -2.06 4.07
C GLU A 120 -17.12 -2.22 3.73
N VAL A 121 -16.66 -1.59 2.63
CA VAL A 121 -15.24 -1.58 2.24
C VAL A 121 -14.36 -0.91 3.31
N VAL A 122 -14.80 0.23 3.86
CA VAL A 122 -14.06 0.94 4.91
C VAL A 122 -13.95 0.10 6.19
N ILE A 123 -15.03 -0.57 6.61
CA ILE A 123 -15.02 -1.43 7.80
C ILE A 123 -14.10 -2.64 7.59
N ASP A 124 -14.11 -3.27 6.41
CA ASP A 124 -13.19 -4.37 6.10
C ASP A 124 -11.72 -3.94 6.24
N LYS A 125 -11.39 -2.75 5.72
CA LYS A 125 -10.03 -2.20 5.82
C LYS A 125 -9.63 -1.92 7.26
N ILE A 126 -10.50 -1.30 8.06
CA ILE A 126 -10.24 -1.02 9.48
C ILE A 126 -10.04 -2.31 10.28
N ARG A 127 -10.85 -3.35 10.02
CA ARG A 127 -10.70 -4.64 10.71
C ARG A 127 -9.38 -5.32 10.41
N GLY A 128 -8.84 -5.17 9.20
CA GLY A 128 -7.56 -5.75 8.82
C GLY A 128 -6.32 -4.93 9.21
N ILE A 129 -6.49 -3.89 10.02
CA ILE A 129 -5.40 -3.16 10.69
C ILE A 129 -4.99 -3.89 12.00
N TYR A 130 -5.90 -4.69 12.57
CA TYR A 130 -5.70 -5.50 13.79
C TYR A 130 -5.52 -6.99 13.49
#